data_AF-A0A372EQW4-F1
#
_entry.id   AF-A0A372EQW4-F1
#
_cell.length_a   1.000
_cell.length_b   1.000
_cell.length_c   1.000
_cell.angle_alpha   90.00
_cell.angle_beta   90.00
_cell.angle_gamma   90.00
#
_symmetry.space_group_name_H-M   'P 1'
#
loop_
_entity.id
_entity.type
_entity.pdbx_description
1 polymer ?
#
loop_
_entity_poly.entity_id
_entity_poly.type
_entity_poly.pdbx_seq_one_letter_code
_entity_poly.pdbx_strand_id
1 'polypeptide(L)'
;MDIDVEFGDEDIVEDEAQGQPQDPDEFLAKNSFRIVYQTNNFFLPQIRDMIEKREAINLRPEYQRRLRWTNTQKSKLIESLLLNIPVPPVFFYEADAARYEVMDGQQRLNAIRDFFAGDFVLSGLMVLKPLNGLRYTKCPPRVKRTLDRATISAIVLLMESESELSGIGKFTVTDIRRLVFDRLNTGGRQLNAQEIRNALNPGPLNRCIIDLSRYERFTEVFGIPAYTEDDEEDYLSHPA
;
A
#
# COMPACT_ATOMS: atom_id res chain seq x y z
N MET A 1 44.42 38.03 22.69
CA MET A 1 43.25 38.16 23.58
C MET A 1 42.35 37.04 23.13
N ASP A 2 42.71 35.85 23.57
CA ASP A 2 42.04 34.61 23.19
C ASP A 2 40.81 34.49 24.09
N ILE A 3 39.65 34.36 23.45
CA ILE A 3 38.38 34.20 24.14
C ILE A 3 38.20 32.69 24.30
N ASP A 4 38.59 32.17 25.46
CA ASP A 4 38.24 30.82 25.87
C ASP A 4 36.73 30.77 26.12
N VAL A 5 36.01 30.06 25.26
CA VAL A 5 34.62 29.70 25.48
C VAL A 5 34.64 28.40 26.26
N GLU A 6 34.51 28.48 27.58
CA GLU A 6 34.19 27.33 28.43
C GLU A 6 32.83 26.78 28.00
N PHE A 7 32.85 25.65 27.29
CA PHE A 7 31.67 24.80 27.19
C PHE A 7 31.46 24.19 28.56
N GLY A 8 30.46 24.69 29.29
CA GLY A 8 30.02 24.04 30.53
C GLY A 8 29.69 22.59 30.22
N ASP A 9 30.27 21.68 31.00
CA ASP A 9 29.83 20.29 31.06
C ASP A 9 28.37 20.31 31.55
N GLU A 10 27.43 20.38 30.61
CA GLU A 10 26.05 20.02 30.88
C GLU A 10 26.06 18.51 31.14
N ASP A 11 26.03 18.16 32.42
CA ASP A 11 25.71 16.82 32.90
C ASP A 11 24.48 16.33 32.13
N ILE A 12 24.71 15.46 31.14
CA ILE A 12 23.64 14.68 30.52
C ILE A 12 23.16 13.75 31.63
N VAL A 13 22.13 14.20 32.34
CA VAL A 13 21.36 13.34 33.22
C VAL A 13 20.73 12.29 32.31
N GLU A 14 21.37 11.13 32.20
CA GLU A 14 20.73 9.92 31.71
C GLU A 14 19.55 9.67 32.64
N ASP A 15 18.37 10.08 32.21
CA ASP A 15 17.11 9.74 32.85
C ASP A 15 16.89 8.23 32.65
N GLU A 16 17.58 7.43 33.47
CA GLU A 16 17.26 6.02 33.66
C GLU A 16 15.84 5.95 34.21
N ALA A 17 14.86 5.90 33.31
CA ALA A 17 13.50 5.53 33.64
C ALA A 17 13.52 4.10 34.21
N GLN A 18 13.75 3.98 35.51
CA GLN A 18 13.62 2.75 36.28
C GLN A 18 12.13 2.37 36.36
N GLY A 19 11.61 1.81 35.27
CA GLY A 19 10.33 1.12 35.28
C GLY A 19 10.45 -0.13 36.16
N GLN A 20 9.59 -0.27 37.16
CA GLN A 20 9.49 -1.49 37.96
C GLN A 20 9.36 -2.71 37.03
N PRO A 21 9.98 -3.86 37.34
CA PRO A 21 9.81 -5.08 36.55
C PRO A 21 8.33 -5.47 36.60
N GLN A 22 7.60 -5.14 35.55
CA GLN A 22 6.20 -5.44 35.40
C GLN A 22 6.07 -6.90 34.96
N ASP A 23 5.21 -7.66 35.63
CA ASP A 23 4.95 -9.06 35.28
C ASP A 23 4.52 -9.15 33.80
N PRO A 24 5.21 -9.95 32.95
CA PRO A 24 4.91 -10.02 31.52
C PRO A 24 3.46 -10.43 31.22
N ASP A 25 2.89 -11.32 32.03
CA ASP A 25 1.50 -11.78 31.85
C ASP A 25 0.51 -10.66 32.20
N GLU A 26 0.73 -9.96 33.31
CA GLU A 26 -0.07 -8.79 33.70
C GLU A 26 0.08 -7.62 32.70
N PHE A 27 1.28 -7.41 32.16
CA PHE A 27 1.55 -6.42 31.12
C PHE A 27 0.79 -6.73 29.83
N LEU A 28 0.81 -7.99 29.37
CA LEU A 28 0.05 -8.40 28.19
C LEU A 28 -1.46 -8.29 28.43
N ALA A 29 -1.95 -8.71 29.60
CA ALA A 29 -3.37 -8.60 29.94
C ALA A 29 -3.87 -7.15 29.92
N LYS A 30 -3.04 -6.20 30.38
CA LYS A 30 -3.37 -4.76 30.44
C LYS A 30 -3.16 -4.02 29.11
N ASN A 31 -2.23 -4.47 28.26
CA ASN A 31 -1.82 -3.75 27.05
C ASN A 31 -2.13 -4.49 25.74
N SER A 32 -2.73 -5.68 25.79
CA SER A 32 -3.14 -6.40 24.58
C SER A 32 -4.36 -5.72 23.94
N PHE A 33 -4.21 -5.30 22.69
CA PHE A 33 -5.31 -4.93 21.83
C PHE A 33 -5.43 -5.94 20.70
N ARG A 34 -6.66 -6.24 20.29
CA ARG A 34 -6.94 -7.16 19.18
C ARG A 34 -7.39 -6.36 17.98
N ILE A 35 -6.82 -6.67 16.82
CA ILE A 35 -7.24 -6.08 15.55
C ILE A 35 -8.43 -6.91 15.05
N VAL A 36 -9.58 -6.25 14.88
CA VAL A 36 -10.76 -6.87 14.28
C VAL A 36 -10.62 -6.80 12.76
N TYR A 37 -10.70 -7.97 12.12
CA TYR A 37 -10.66 -8.08 10.67
C TYR A 37 -11.65 -9.11 10.16
N GLN A 38 -12.01 -8.99 8.89
CA GLN A 38 -12.83 -9.96 8.17
C GLN A 38 -12.12 -10.42 6.89
N THR A 39 -12.36 -11.68 6.51
CA THR A 39 -11.84 -12.27 5.29
C THR A 39 -12.96 -12.36 4.26
N ASN A 40 -12.78 -11.70 3.13
CA ASN A 40 -13.74 -11.66 2.03
C ASN A 40 -13.12 -12.26 0.76
N ASN A 41 -13.95 -12.81 -0.12
CA ASN A 41 -13.54 -13.20 -1.46
C ASN A 41 -14.36 -12.38 -2.46
N PHE A 42 -13.70 -11.55 -3.25
CA PHE A 42 -14.35 -10.73 -4.26
C PHE A 42 -14.20 -11.36 -5.62
N PHE A 43 -15.28 -11.44 -6.39
CA PHE A 43 -15.19 -11.78 -7.81
C PHE A 43 -14.44 -10.69 -8.57
N LEU A 44 -13.65 -11.05 -9.58
CA LEU A 44 -12.87 -10.06 -10.33
C LEU A 44 -13.74 -8.95 -10.97
N PRO A 45 -14.95 -9.23 -11.52
CA PRO A 45 -15.84 -8.18 -11.97
C PRO A 45 -16.28 -7.21 -10.86
N GLN A 46 -16.47 -7.69 -9.63
CA GLN A 46 -16.79 -6.81 -8.49
C GLN A 46 -15.64 -5.86 -8.20
N ILE A 47 -14.40 -6.35 -8.19
CA ILE A 47 -13.21 -5.52 -8.01
C ILE A 47 -13.13 -4.45 -9.10
N ARG A 48 -13.32 -4.83 -10.38
CA ARG A 48 -13.37 -3.88 -11.50
C ARG A 48 -14.41 -2.79 -11.23
N ASP A 49 -15.65 -3.18 -10.95
CA ASP A 49 -16.76 -2.25 -10.75
C ASP A 49 -16.52 -1.31 -9.56
N MET A 50 -15.95 -1.83 -8.47
CA MET A 50 -15.61 -1.06 -7.27
C MET A 50 -14.51 -0.03 -7.53
N ILE A 51 -13.54 -0.34 -8.40
CA ILE A 51 -12.47 0.59 -8.80
C ILE A 51 -13.00 1.65 -9.78
N GLU A 52 -13.77 1.24 -10.79
CA GLU A 52 -14.30 2.13 -11.83
C GLU A 52 -15.28 3.17 -11.28
N LYS A 53 -16.15 2.75 -10.36
CA LYS A 53 -17.13 3.65 -9.74
C LYS A 53 -16.49 4.70 -8.82
N ARG A 54 -15.18 4.61 -8.51
CA ARG A 54 -14.36 5.52 -7.66
C ARG A 54 -14.91 5.85 -6.26
N GLU A 55 -16.12 5.45 -5.93
CA GLU A 55 -16.78 5.68 -4.64
C GLU A 55 -16.48 4.57 -3.63
N ALA A 56 -16.10 3.37 -4.08
CA ALA A 56 -15.97 2.17 -3.24
C ALA A 56 -14.53 1.77 -2.90
N ILE A 57 -13.55 1.99 -3.79
CA ILE A 57 -12.13 1.73 -3.52
C ILE A 57 -11.30 2.96 -3.83
N ASN A 58 -10.67 3.53 -2.80
CA ASN A 58 -9.63 4.54 -2.99
C ASN A 58 -8.28 3.84 -3.18
N LEU A 59 -7.90 3.64 -4.45
CA LEU A 59 -6.54 3.26 -4.84
C LEU A 59 -5.63 4.47 -4.59
N ARG A 60 -5.19 4.70 -3.36
CA ARG A 60 -4.33 5.85 -3.02
C ARG A 60 -3.12 5.93 -3.96
N PRO A 61 -3.04 6.91 -4.88
CA PRO A 61 -1.97 6.96 -5.90
C PRO A 61 -0.65 7.53 -5.35
N GLU A 62 -0.71 8.27 -4.24
CA GLU A 62 0.31 9.25 -3.90
C GLU A 62 1.46 8.71 -3.05
N TYR A 63 1.31 7.51 -2.47
CA TYR A 63 2.21 7.00 -1.42
C TYR A 63 3.25 6.00 -1.89
N GLN A 64 3.05 5.37 -3.06
CA GLN A 64 3.99 4.39 -3.60
C GLN A 64 4.83 5.02 -4.70
N ARG A 65 5.96 5.63 -4.32
CA ARG A 65 6.98 6.05 -5.29
C ARG A 65 7.64 4.78 -5.87
N ARG A 66 7.18 4.43 -7.08
CA ARG A 66 8.00 3.88 -8.18
C ARG A 66 8.44 2.40 -8.09
N LEU A 67 7.50 1.46 -8.05
CA LEU A 67 7.64 0.18 -8.78
C LEU A 67 6.28 -0.30 -9.30
N ARG A 68 5.94 0.12 -10.52
CA ARG A 68 4.82 -0.48 -11.25
C ARG A 68 5.21 -1.88 -11.69
N TRP A 69 4.27 -2.82 -11.60
CA TRP A 69 4.49 -4.14 -12.18
C TRP A 69 4.70 -4.04 -13.69
N THR A 70 5.74 -4.72 -14.18
CA THR A 70 5.97 -4.92 -15.61
C THR A 70 4.81 -5.69 -16.23
N ASN A 71 4.64 -5.59 -17.55
CA ASN A 71 3.60 -6.33 -18.25
C ASN A 71 3.69 -7.86 -17.99
N THR A 72 4.90 -8.39 -17.88
CA THR A 72 5.15 -9.80 -17.53
C THR A 72 4.65 -10.14 -16.13
N GLN A 73 4.85 -9.27 -15.14
CA GLN A 73 4.35 -9.48 -13.77
C GLN A 73 2.82 -9.42 -13.73
N LYS A 74 2.20 -8.44 -14.42
CA LYS A 74 0.74 -8.36 -14.56
C LYS A 74 0.19 -9.63 -15.23
N SER A 75 0.82 -10.07 -16.31
CA SER A 75 0.41 -11.26 -17.07
C SER A 75 0.50 -12.54 -16.24
N LYS A 76 1.56 -12.69 -15.43
CA LYS A 76 1.70 -13.83 -14.49
C LYS A 76 0.55 -13.88 -13.48
N LEU A 77 0.11 -12.73 -12.94
CA LEU A 77 -1.07 -12.69 -12.07
C LEU A 77 -2.31 -13.21 -12.80
N ILE A 78 -2.55 -12.75 -14.03
CA ILE A 78 -3.72 -13.19 -14.81
C ILE A 78 -3.65 -14.71 -15.07
N GLU A 79 -2.47 -15.25 -15.40
CA GLU A 79 -2.26 -16.70 -15.55
C GLU A 79 -2.54 -17.45 -14.24
N SER A 80 -2.08 -16.94 -13.10
CA SER A 80 -2.40 -17.52 -11.79
C SER A 80 -3.91 -17.56 -11.52
N LEU A 81 -4.62 -16.47 -11.80
CA LEU A 81 -6.08 -16.39 -11.62
C LEU A 81 -6.84 -17.35 -12.55
N LEU A 82 -6.41 -17.47 -13.81
CA LEU A 82 -6.99 -18.43 -14.76
C LEU A 82 -6.76 -19.89 -14.37
N LEU A 83 -5.65 -20.19 -13.72
CA LEU A 83 -5.27 -21.52 -13.24
C LEU A 83 -5.78 -21.80 -11.82
N ASN A 84 -6.48 -20.85 -11.18
CA ASN A 84 -6.92 -20.94 -9.80
C ASN A 84 -5.76 -21.21 -8.81
N ILE A 85 -4.59 -20.63 -9.09
CA ILE A 85 -3.44 -20.66 -8.20
C ILE A 85 -3.65 -19.60 -7.10
N PRO A 86 -3.51 -19.96 -5.81
CA PRO A 86 -3.64 -19.01 -4.72
C PRO A 86 -2.66 -17.83 -4.86
N VAL A 87 -3.18 -16.61 -4.76
CA VAL A 87 -2.40 -15.37 -4.75
C VAL A 87 -2.49 -14.73 -3.37
N PRO A 88 -1.48 -13.94 -2.94
CA PRO A 88 -1.55 -13.23 -1.67
C PRO A 88 -2.79 -12.34 -1.60
N PRO A 89 -3.48 -12.28 -0.45
CA PRO A 89 -4.69 -11.49 -0.30
C PRO A 89 -4.40 -10.01 -0.50
N VAL A 90 -5.40 -9.25 -0.92
CA VAL A 90 -5.36 -7.78 -0.86
C VAL A 90 -5.78 -7.32 0.53
N PHE A 91 -5.22 -6.22 1.01
CA PHE A 91 -5.55 -5.68 2.33
C PHE A 91 -6.31 -4.37 2.16
N PHE A 92 -7.47 -4.30 2.79
CA PHE A 92 -8.32 -3.13 2.83
C PHE A 92 -8.47 -2.61 4.25
N TYR A 93 -8.62 -1.31 4.37
CA TYR A 93 -9.09 -0.63 5.55
C TYR A 93 -10.48 -0.06 5.24
N GLU A 94 -11.49 -0.39 6.06
CA GLU A 94 -12.83 0.15 5.90
C GLU A 94 -13.00 1.40 6.77
N ALA A 95 -13.15 2.55 6.12
CA ALA A 95 -13.19 3.86 6.79
C ALA A 95 -14.62 4.37 7.05
N ASP A 96 -15.57 4.12 6.16
CA ASP A 96 -16.98 4.52 6.34
C ASP A 96 -17.85 3.67 5.40
N ALA A 97 -18.96 3.14 5.89
CA ALA A 97 -20.00 2.39 5.18
C ALA A 97 -19.58 1.78 3.82
N ALA A 98 -18.79 0.69 3.84
CA ALA A 98 -18.33 -0.04 2.65
C ALA A 98 -17.40 0.72 1.67
N ARG A 99 -16.78 1.81 2.12
CA ARG A 99 -15.65 2.46 1.42
C ARG A 99 -14.34 1.85 1.88
N TYR A 100 -13.66 1.19 0.95
CA TYR A 100 -12.39 0.54 1.19
C TYR A 100 -11.23 1.44 0.77
N GLU A 101 -10.22 1.44 1.61
CA GLU A 101 -8.94 2.03 1.33
C GLU A 101 -7.89 0.94 1.19
N VAL A 102 -7.11 0.97 0.11
CA VAL A 102 -6.12 -0.08 -0.16
C VAL A 102 -4.89 0.11 0.70
N MET A 103 -4.59 -0.88 1.54
CA MET A 103 -3.36 -0.94 2.33
C MET A 103 -2.26 -1.74 1.60
N ASP A 104 -2.61 -2.89 1.02
CA ASP A 104 -1.69 -3.70 0.21
C ASP A 104 -2.42 -4.34 -0.97
N GLY A 105 -1.66 -4.66 -2.03
CA GLY A 105 -2.17 -5.33 -3.22
C GLY A 105 -2.58 -4.37 -4.34
N GLN A 106 -2.19 -3.09 -4.27
CA GLN A 106 -2.51 -2.10 -5.29
C GLN A 106 -2.07 -2.52 -6.70
N GLN A 107 -0.86 -3.11 -6.84
CA GLN A 107 -0.39 -3.62 -8.13
C GLN A 107 -1.24 -4.79 -8.64
N ARG A 108 -1.74 -5.65 -7.75
CA ARG A 108 -2.66 -6.76 -8.11
C ARG A 108 -3.99 -6.21 -8.61
N LEU A 109 -4.58 -5.28 -7.87
CA LEU A 109 -5.86 -4.64 -8.23
C LEU A 109 -5.77 -3.87 -9.54
N ASN A 110 -4.69 -3.11 -9.74
CA ASN A 110 -4.42 -2.41 -11.00
C ASN A 110 -4.25 -3.40 -12.16
N ALA A 111 -3.47 -4.47 -11.99
CA ALA A 111 -3.29 -5.48 -13.04
C ALA A 111 -4.61 -6.13 -13.46
N ILE A 112 -5.51 -6.41 -12.51
CA ILE A 112 -6.85 -6.93 -12.79
C ILE A 112 -7.67 -5.90 -13.57
N ARG A 113 -7.77 -4.66 -13.07
CA ARG A 113 -8.48 -3.57 -13.75
C ARG A 113 -7.98 -3.37 -15.18
N ASP A 114 -6.68 -3.15 -15.33
CA ASP A 114 -6.02 -2.85 -16.61
C ASP A 114 -6.25 -3.98 -17.62
N PHE A 115 -6.24 -5.23 -17.16
CA PHE A 115 -6.51 -6.36 -18.04
C PHE A 115 -7.96 -6.35 -18.54
N PHE A 116 -8.94 -6.17 -17.65
CA PHE A 116 -10.36 -6.10 -18.01
C PHE A 116 -10.67 -4.92 -18.94
N ALA A 117 -10.02 -3.76 -18.73
CA ALA A 117 -10.09 -2.60 -19.62
C ALA A 117 -9.45 -2.88 -20.99
N GLY A 118 -8.55 -3.86 -21.06
CA GLY A 118 -7.83 -4.23 -22.27
C GLY A 118 -6.59 -3.38 -22.51
N ASP A 119 -6.01 -2.78 -21.46
CA ASP A 119 -4.89 -1.84 -21.53
C ASP A 119 -3.56 -2.52 -21.88
N PHE A 120 -3.43 -3.82 -21.61
CA PHE A 120 -2.25 -4.60 -21.97
C PHE A 120 -2.58 -5.96 -22.60
N VAL A 121 -1.57 -6.52 -23.29
CA VAL A 121 -1.60 -7.89 -23.84
C VAL A 121 -0.89 -8.84 -22.90
N LEU A 122 -1.40 -10.06 -22.76
CA LEU A 122 -0.71 -11.09 -21.99
C LEU A 122 0.66 -11.38 -22.60
N SER A 123 1.70 -11.45 -21.77
CA SER A 123 3.07 -11.72 -22.21
C SER A 123 3.83 -12.53 -21.18
N GLY A 124 4.76 -13.38 -21.63
CA GLY A 124 5.60 -14.17 -20.72
C GLY A 124 4.86 -15.28 -19.97
N LEU A 125 3.70 -15.72 -20.48
CA LEU A 125 2.97 -16.86 -19.92
C LEU A 125 3.71 -18.17 -20.19
N MET A 126 3.83 -19.02 -19.18
CA MET A 126 4.60 -20.27 -19.26
C MET A 126 3.71 -21.50 -19.48
N VAL A 127 2.51 -21.50 -18.89
CA VAL A 127 1.55 -22.61 -18.94
C VAL A 127 0.51 -22.34 -20.03
N LEU A 128 -0.09 -21.16 -20.03
CA LEU A 128 -1.13 -20.75 -20.97
C LEU A 128 -0.54 -20.00 -22.17
N LYS A 129 0.54 -20.54 -22.75
CA LYS A 129 1.30 -19.90 -23.84
C LYS A 129 0.45 -19.37 -25.01
N PRO A 130 -0.61 -20.08 -25.48
CA PRO A 130 -1.44 -19.59 -26.58
C PRO A 130 -2.23 -18.31 -26.27
N LEU A 131 -2.31 -17.90 -25.01
CA LEU A 131 -2.96 -16.63 -24.63
C LEU A 131 -2.02 -15.43 -24.71
N ASN A 132 -0.71 -15.64 -24.88
CA ASN A 132 0.24 -14.54 -25.12
C ASN A 132 -0.19 -13.73 -26.36
N GLY A 133 -0.08 -12.40 -26.28
CA GLY A 133 -0.48 -11.45 -27.31
C GLY A 133 -1.97 -11.07 -27.28
N LEU A 134 -2.79 -11.70 -26.43
CA LEU A 134 -4.22 -11.37 -26.34
C LEU A 134 -4.48 -10.28 -25.30
N ARG A 135 -5.28 -9.28 -25.69
CA ARG A 135 -6.01 -8.38 -24.76
C ARG A 135 -7.31 -9.05 -24.31
N TYR A 136 -7.87 -8.65 -23.17
CA TYR A 136 -9.13 -9.20 -22.67
C TYR A 136 -10.25 -9.20 -23.73
N THR A 137 -10.38 -8.13 -24.51
CA THR A 137 -11.40 -8.02 -25.57
C THR A 137 -11.32 -9.15 -26.59
N LYS A 138 -10.11 -9.61 -26.93
CA LYS A 138 -9.82 -10.69 -27.90
C LYS A 138 -9.73 -12.08 -27.26
N CYS A 139 -9.89 -12.20 -25.93
CA CYS A 139 -9.85 -13.50 -25.26
C CYS A 139 -11.06 -14.38 -25.66
N PRO A 140 -10.86 -15.72 -25.77
CA PRO A 140 -11.95 -16.66 -26.02
C PRO A 140 -13.05 -16.59 -24.94
N PRO A 141 -14.32 -16.91 -25.27
CA PRO A 141 -15.43 -16.86 -24.31
C PRO A 141 -15.24 -17.73 -23.06
N ARG A 142 -14.45 -18.81 -23.17
CA ARG A 142 -14.12 -19.66 -22.00
C ARG A 142 -13.18 -18.94 -21.03
N VAL A 143 -12.18 -18.21 -21.54
CA VAL A 143 -11.23 -17.43 -20.71
C VAL A 143 -11.96 -16.32 -19.95
N LYS A 144 -12.85 -15.58 -20.63
CA LYS A 144 -13.68 -14.53 -20.01
C LYS A 144 -14.53 -15.11 -18.86
N ARG A 145 -15.27 -16.19 -19.14
CA ARG A 145 -16.09 -16.87 -18.11
C ARG A 145 -15.28 -17.41 -16.94
N THR A 146 -14.05 -17.87 -17.16
CA THR A 146 -13.16 -18.28 -16.07
C THR A 146 -12.79 -17.10 -15.19
N LEU A 147 -12.41 -15.95 -15.78
CA LEU A 147 -12.08 -14.74 -15.03
C LEU A 147 -13.29 -14.15 -14.30
N ASP A 148 -14.48 -14.21 -14.90
CA ASP A 148 -15.72 -13.73 -14.26
C ASP A 148 -16.07 -14.52 -12.99
N ARG A 149 -15.61 -15.78 -12.89
CA ARG A 149 -15.79 -16.65 -11.73
C ARG A 149 -14.58 -16.69 -10.79
N ALA A 150 -13.45 -16.17 -11.23
CA ALA A 150 -12.26 -16.10 -10.40
C ALA A 150 -12.49 -15.10 -9.27
N THR A 151 -11.88 -15.38 -8.12
CA THR A 151 -11.94 -14.51 -6.95
C THR A 151 -10.55 -14.08 -6.52
N ILE A 152 -10.48 -12.94 -5.83
CA ILE A 152 -9.31 -12.53 -5.08
C ILE A 152 -9.69 -12.45 -3.61
N SER A 153 -8.87 -13.05 -2.75
CA SER A 153 -9.05 -12.98 -1.31
C SER A 153 -8.66 -11.60 -0.80
N ALA A 154 -9.44 -11.09 0.15
CA ALA A 154 -9.25 -9.79 0.76
C ALA A 154 -9.34 -9.92 2.28
N ILE A 155 -8.46 -9.20 2.98
CA ILE A 155 -8.52 -9.01 4.42
C ILE A 155 -8.92 -7.55 4.66
N VAL A 156 -10.05 -7.34 5.32
CA VAL A 156 -10.60 -6.02 5.62
C VAL A 156 -10.45 -5.73 7.10
N LEU A 157 -9.71 -4.68 7.45
CA LEU A 157 -9.61 -4.16 8.82
C LEU A 157 -10.79 -3.25 9.11
N LEU A 158 -11.45 -3.45 10.26
CA LEU A 158 -12.68 -2.73 10.62
C LEU A 158 -12.44 -1.57 11.59
N MET A 159 -13.18 -0.49 11.36
CA MET A 159 -13.23 0.70 12.21
C MET A 159 -13.76 0.43 13.64
N GLU A 160 -14.56 -0.63 13.85
CA GLU A 160 -15.08 -1.00 15.19
C GLU A 160 -14.00 -1.28 16.24
N SER A 161 -12.74 -1.38 15.83
CA SER A 161 -11.58 -1.32 16.73
C SER A 161 -11.59 -0.05 17.60
N GLU A 162 -12.12 1.10 17.14
CA GLU A 162 -12.11 2.37 17.88
C GLU A 162 -12.85 2.35 19.23
N SER A 163 -13.96 1.61 19.34
CA SER A 163 -14.81 1.66 20.54
C SER A 163 -14.21 0.85 21.70
N GLU A 164 -13.51 -0.26 21.42
CA GLU A 164 -12.78 -1.04 22.42
C GLU A 164 -11.38 -0.46 22.75
N LEU A 165 -10.82 0.36 21.86
CA LEU A 165 -9.51 1.01 22.04
C LEU A 165 -9.55 2.28 22.92
N SER A 166 -10.75 2.75 23.26
CA SER A 166 -10.96 3.93 24.11
C SER A 166 -10.44 3.78 25.55
N GLY A 167 -10.11 2.56 25.98
CA GLY A 167 -9.50 2.27 27.29
C GLY A 167 -7.97 2.12 27.31
N ILE A 168 -7.30 2.03 26.16
CA ILE A 168 -5.84 1.82 26.08
C ILE A 168 -5.19 3.12 25.61
N GLY A 169 -4.28 3.66 26.41
CA GLY A 169 -3.63 4.93 26.12
C GLY A 169 -3.09 5.04 24.69
N LYS A 170 -3.47 6.14 24.02
CA LYS A 170 -2.73 6.80 22.93
C LYS A 170 -2.51 6.06 21.59
N PHE A 171 -3.12 4.91 21.30
CA PHE A 171 -3.08 4.39 19.93
C PHE A 171 -4.25 4.95 19.11
N THR A 172 -3.94 5.89 18.22
CA THR A 172 -4.91 6.37 17.22
C THR A 172 -5.12 5.30 16.15
N VAL A 173 -6.23 5.36 15.41
CA VAL A 173 -6.47 4.50 14.24
C VAL A 173 -5.32 4.54 13.24
N THR A 174 -4.70 5.71 13.09
CA THR A 174 -3.50 5.90 12.29
C THR A 174 -2.34 5.02 12.76
N ASP A 175 -2.18 4.82 14.07
CA ASP A 175 -1.12 4.00 14.65
C ASP A 175 -1.38 2.49 14.46
N ILE A 176 -2.63 2.05 14.50
CA ILE A 176 -2.99 0.65 14.18
C ILE A 176 -2.73 0.37 12.71
N ARG A 177 -3.19 1.28 11.85
CA ARG A 177 -2.95 1.21 10.41
C ARG A 177 -1.45 1.15 10.12
N ARG A 178 -0.65 1.97 10.81
CA ARG A 178 0.82 1.92 10.77
C ARG A 178 1.35 0.55 11.13
N LEU A 179 0.98 0.05 12.30
CA LEU A 179 1.51 -1.19 12.84
C LEU A 179 1.21 -2.37 11.91
N VAL A 180 -0.03 -2.45 11.39
CA VAL A 180 -0.42 -3.50 10.44
C VAL A 180 0.33 -3.35 9.14
N PHE A 181 0.39 -2.15 8.58
CA PHE A 181 1.09 -1.89 7.33
C PHE A 181 2.60 -2.17 7.44
N ASP A 182 3.25 -1.74 8.51
CA ASP A 182 4.66 -2.01 8.78
C ASP A 182 4.87 -3.52 8.89
N ARG A 183 4.04 -4.24 9.66
CA ARG A 183 4.13 -5.72 9.80
C ARG A 183 3.90 -6.48 8.50
N LEU A 184 2.97 -6.03 7.66
CA LEU A 184 2.71 -6.62 6.35
C LEU A 184 3.90 -6.43 5.40
N ASN A 185 4.57 -5.27 5.45
CA ASN A 185 5.67 -4.93 4.55
C ASN A 185 7.06 -5.35 5.09
N THR A 186 7.20 -5.66 6.38
CA THR A 186 8.49 -6.10 6.97
C THR A 186 9.01 -7.43 6.41
N GLY A 187 8.18 -8.24 5.75
CA GLY A 187 8.62 -9.45 5.04
C GLY A 187 9.01 -9.21 3.56
N GLY A 188 8.82 -7.99 3.04
CA GLY A 188 9.08 -7.60 1.65
C GLY A 188 10.16 -6.52 1.53
N ARG A 189 10.21 -5.83 0.38
CA ARG A 189 11.07 -4.64 0.21
C ARG A 189 10.61 -3.58 1.21
N GLN A 190 11.48 -3.23 2.16
CA GLN A 190 11.17 -2.21 3.17
C GLN A 190 10.81 -0.89 2.50
N LEU A 191 9.70 -0.30 2.95
CA LEU A 191 9.31 1.04 2.57
C LEU A 191 10.31 2.04 3.14
N ASN A 192 10.63 3.05 2.37
CA ASN A 192 11.51 4.10 2.85
C ASN A 192 10.78 5.00 3.87
N ALA A 193 11.54 5.77 4.66
CA ALA A 193 10.99 6.65 5.68
C ALA A 193 9.97 7.67 5.13
N GLN A 194 10.11 8.08 3.86
CA GLN A 194 9.18 9.01 3.21
C GLN A 194 7.85 8.33 2.87
N GLU A 195 7.86 7.08 2.41
CA GLU A 195 6.66 6.29 2.12
C GLU A 195 5.86 6.03 3.40
N ILE A 196 6.54 5.71 4.49
CA ILE A 196 5.94 5.57 5.82
C ILE A 196 5.33 6.91 6.25
N ARG A 197 6.11 8.00 6.24
CA ARG A 197 5.62 9.32 6.68
C ARG A 197 4.41 9.80 5.89
N ASN A 198 4.45 9.64 4.58
CA ASN A 198 3.34 10.01 3.72
C ASN A 198 2.11 9.14 4.08
N ALA A 199 2.22 7.81 4.10
CA ALA A 199 1.06 6.91 4.33
C ALA A 199 0.33 7.19 5.66
N LEU A 200 1.09 7.61 6.66
CA LEU A 200 0.62 7.90 8.02
C LEU A 200 0.01 9.27 8.23
N ASN A 201 0.40 10.26 7.44
CA ASN A 201 -0.05 11.64 7.63
C ASN A 201 -0.85 12.15 6.42
N PRO A 202 -1.95 11.49 6.02
CA PRO A 202 -2.79 12.02 4.96
C PRO A 202 -3.46 13.31 5.47
N GLY A 203 -3.16 14.44 4.84
CA GLY A 203 -3.64 15.74 5.30
C GLY A 203 -3.39 16.88 4.33
N PRO A 204 -3.86 18.09 4.62
CA PRO A 204 -3.66 19.27 3.77
C PRO A 204 -2.17 19.57 3.54
N LEU A 205 -1.34 19.42 4.59
CA LEU A 205 0.10 19.62 4.50
C LEU A 205 0.76 18.60 3.55
N ASN A 206 0.42 17.31 3.71
CA ASN A 206 1.00 16.27 2.86
C ASN A 206 0.58 16.43 1.39
N ARG A 207 -0.69 16.81 1.14
CA ARG A 207 -1.17 17.19 -0.20
C ARG A 207 -0.40 18.38 -0.77
N CYS A 208 -0.23 19.44 0.01
CA CYS A 208 0.55 20.62 -0.40
C CYS A 208 1.99 20.25 -0.77
N ILE A 209 2.66 19.39 0.01
CA ILE A 209 4.01 18.91 -0.30
C ILE A 209 4.03 18.12 -1.62
N ILE A 210 3.03 17.27 -1.86
CA ILE A 210 2.89 16.52 -3.11
C ILE A 210 2.71 17.49 -4.29
N ASP A 211 1.81 18.46 -4.17
CA ASP A 211 1.52 19.44 -5.21
C ASP A 211 2.74 20.31 -5.52
N LEU A 212 3.45 20.79 -4.49
CA LEU A 212 4.71 21.51 -4.64
C LEU A 212 5.77 20.65 -5.33
N SER A 213 5.86 19.36 -5.01
CA SER A 213 6.84 18.46 -5.65
C SER A 213 6.57 18.22 -7.14
N ARG A 214 5.39 18.61 -7.65
CA ARG A 214 5.06 18.57 -9.07
C ARG A 214 5.28 19.91 -9.78
N TYR A 215 5.57 20.97 -9.04
CA TYR A 215 5.78 22.30 -9.59
C TYR A 215 7.20 22.45 -10.13
N GLU A 216 7.33 22.80 -11.41
CA GLU A 216 8.61 22.89 -12.12
C GLU A 216 9.66 23.73 -11.37
N ARG A 217 9.25 24.90 -10.88
CA ARG A 217 10.14 25.79 -10.13
C ARG A 217 10.59 25.22 -8.79
N PHE A 218 9.76 24.37 -8.17
CA PHE A 218 10.14 23.67 -6.95
C PHE A 218 11.16 22.57 -7.26
N THR A 219 10.94 21.81 -8.34
CA THR A 219 11.89 20.78 -8.79
C THR A 219 13.24 21.35 -9.19
N GLU A 220 13.28 22.52 -9.85
CA GLU A 220 14.52 23.23 -10.18
C GLU A 220 15.29 23.68 -8.93
N VAL A 221 14.60 24.34 -7.98
CA VAL A 221 15.24 24.90 -6.78
C VAL A 221 15.85 23.80 -5.90
N PHE A 222 15.18 22.65 -5.81
CA PHE A 222 15.61 21.53 -4.97
C PHE A 222 16.39 20.45 -5.73
N GLY A 223 16.65 20.63 -7.03
CA GLY A 223 17.39 19.66 -7.85
C GLY A 223 16.70 18.30 -7.97
N ILE A 224 15.37 18.27 -7.95
CA ILE A 224 14.56 17.04 -8.04
C ILE A 224 14.13 16.87 -9.50
N PRO A 225 14.04 15.65 -10.05
CA PRO A 225 13.51 15.45 -11.40
C PRO A 225 12.12 16.06 -11.57
N ALA A 226 11.90 16.77 -12.66
CA ALA A 226 10.61 17.36 -13.01
C ALA A 226 9.53 16.28 -13.09
N TYR A 227 8.31 16.64 -12.68
CA TYR A 227 7.17 15.74 -12.80
C TYR A 227 6.69 15.72 -14.26
N THR A 228 6.87 14.61 -14.95
CA THR A 228 6.24 14.33 -16.24
C THR A 228 5.02 13.43 -16.05
N GLU A 229 3.88 13.77 -16.66
CA GLU A 229 2.68 12.90 -16.64
C GLU A 229 2.85 11.64 -17.51
N ASP A 230 3.82 11.62 -18.43
CA ASP A 230 3.91 10.64 -19.53
C ASP A 230 5.01 9.56 -19.41
N ASP A 231 5.92 9.55 -18.42
CA ASP A 231 7.06 8.62 -18.50
C ASP A 231 6.83 7.25 -17.85
N GLU A 232 6.58 6.26 -18.72
CA GLU A 232 6.41 4.83 -18.42
C GLU A 232 7.72 4.08 -18.06
N GLU A 233 8.92 4.64 -18.20
CA GLU A 233 10.19 3.87 -18.03
C GLU A 233 11.36 4.55 -17.29
N ASP A 234 11.31 5.83 -16.91
CA ASP A 234 12.55 6.61 -16.78
C ASP A 234 13.28 6.62 -15.41
N TYR A 235 12.87 5.81 -14.42
CA TYR A 235 13.58 5.76 -13.13
C TYR A 235 14.60 4.62 -12.99
N LEU A 236 14.75 3.78 -14.02
CA LEU A 236 15.56 2.55 -13.92
C LEU A 236 16.93 2.61 -14.60
N SER A 237 17.35 3.72 -15.20
CA SER A 237 18.57 3.74 -16.02
C SER A 237 19.69 4.68 -15.60
N HIS A 238 19.45 5.76 -14.83
CA HIS A 238 20.52 6.71 -14.51
C HIS A 238 20.47 7.21 -13.06
N PRO A 239 21.37 6.72 -12.17
CA PRO A 239 21.62 7.37 -10.90
C PRO A 239 22.52 8.59 -11.13
N ALA A 240 22.15 9.72 -10.56
CA ALA A 240 23.07 10.80 -10.20
C ALA A 240 22.64 11.36 -8.84
#